data_AF-A0A524KID4-F1
#
_entry.id   AF-A0A524KID4-F1
#
_cell.length_a   1.000
_cell.length_b   1.000
_cell.length_c   1.000
_cell.angle_alpha   90.00
_cell.angle_beta   90.00
_cell.angle_gamma   90.00
#
_symmetry.space_group_name_H-M   'P 1'
#
loop_
_entity.id
_entity.type
_entity.pdbx_description
1 polymer ?
#
loop_
_entity_poly.entity_id
_entity_poly.type
_entity_poly.pdbx_seq_one_letter_code
_entity_poly.pdbx_strand_id
1 'polypeptide(L)'
;MTVRWIGALTALLLAALAMSEGGKEAAAAQTGTAIFAGGCFWCLEAAFDEVPGVVETTSGYAGGTKPNPNYGDHEGYQEAVEVVYDPAKVSYAQLLEQFWH
;
A
#
# COMPACT_ATOMS: atom_id res chain seq x y z
N MET A 1 6.18 -59.09 -16.50
CA MET A 1 6.83 -58.31 -15.43
C MET A 1 7.02 -56.85 -15.90
N THR A 2 5.98 -56.04 -16.07
CA THR A 2 6.16 -54.65 -16.59
C THR A 2 5.09 -53.65 -16.12
N VAL A 3 3.98 -54.07 -15.52
CA VAL A 3 2.83 -53.18 -15.25
C VAL A 3 2.89 -52.46 -13.88
N ARG A 4 3.73 -52.91 -12.94
CA ARG A 4 3.81 -52.33 -11.57
C ARG A 4 4.57 -51.01 -11.48
N TRP A 5 5.37 -50.67 -12.48
CA TRP A 5 6.21 -49.46 -12.48
C TRP A 5 5.49 -48.24 -13.08
N ILE A 6 4.59 -48.47 -14.04
CA ILE A 6 3.78 -47.42 -14.68
C ILE A 6 2.80 -46.81 -13.66
N GLY A 7 2.16 -47.64 -12.83
CA GLY A 7 1.24 -47.16 -11.78
C GLY A 7 1.93 -46.37 -10.66
N ALA A 8 3.20 -46.67 -10.38
CA ALA A 8 3.99 -45.89 -9.41
C ALA A 8 4.40 -44.54 -10.01
N LEU A 9 4.76 -44.49 -11.29
CA LEU A 9 5.14 -43.27 -12.00
C LEU A 9 3.95 -42.32 -12.20
N THR A 10 2.75 -42.83 -12.50
CA THR A 10 1.55 -41.98 -12.58
C THR A 10 1.09 -41.47 -11.22
N ALA A 11 1.20 -42.28 -10.16
CA ALA A 11 0.92 -41.82 -8.79
C ALA A 11 1.93 -40.76 -8.32
N LEU A 12 3.21 -40.89 -8.69
CA LEU A 12 4.25 -39.89 -8.40
C LEU A 12 4.04 -38.58 -9.17
N LEU A 13 3.59 -38.63 -10.43
CA LEU A 13 3.29 -37.43 -11.21
C LEU A 13 2.05 -36.69 -10.68
N LEU A 14 1.02 -37.41 -10.24
CA LEU A 14 -0.19 -36.83 -9.64
C LEU A 14 0.11 -36.22 -8.26
N ALA A 15 0.97 -36.86 -7.46
CA ALA A 15 1.42 -36.30 -6.18
C ALA A 15 2.24 -35.02 -6.38
N ALA A 16 3.10 -34.95 -7.41
CA ALA A 16 3.88 -33.75 -7.70
C ALA A 16 3.03 -32.54 -8.13
N LEU A 17 1.92 -32.78 -8.85
CA LEU A 17 1.01 -31.71 -9.27
C LEU A 17 0.21 -31.13 -8.09
N ALA A 18 -0.17 -31.97 -7.11
CA ALA A 18 -0.86 -31.54 -5.89
C ALA A 18 0.04 -30.75 -4.91
N MET A 19 1.36 -30.88 -5.01
CA MET A 19 2.33 -30.19 -4.14
C MET A 19 2.77 -28.83 -4.72
N SER A 20 2.28 -28.44 -5.90
CA SER A 20 2.57 -27.14 -6.55
C SER A 20 1.61 -26.01 -6.12
N GLU A 21 0.75 -26.25 -5.13
CA GLU A 21 -0.05 -25.21 -4.48
C GLU A 21 0.66 -24.64 -3.25
N GLY A 22 1.99 -24.52 -3.34
CA GLY A 22 2.81 -23.77 -2.38
C GLY A 22 2.37 -22.32 -2.39
N GLY A 23 1.72 -21.92 -1.30
CA GLY A 23 0.98 -20.68 -1.17
C GLY A 23 1.74 -19.46 -1.68
N LYS A 24 1.02 -18.63 -2.43
CA LYS A 24 1.17 -17.18 -2.29
C LYS A 24 0.80 -16.87 -0.83
N GLU A 25 1.76 -17.07 0.06
CA GLU A 25 1.77 -16.35 1.32
C GLU A 25 1.68 -14.88 0.90
N ALA A 26 0.59 -14.22 1.29
CA ALA A 26 0.42 -12.80 1.03
C ALA A 26 1.58 -12.10 1.74
N ALA A 27 2.69 -11.90 1.02
CA ALA A 27 3.74 -11.01 1.44
C ALA A 27 3.02 -9.74 1.86
N ALA A 28 3.14 -9.37 3.15
CA ALA A 28 2.51 -8.19 3.69
C ALA A 28 2.69 -7.08 2.66
N ALA A 29 1.57 -6.59 2.10
CA ALA A 29 1.61 -5.69 0.96
C ALA A 29 2.54 -4.53 1.36
N GLN A 30 3.68 -4.42 0.68
CA GLN A 30 4.68 -3.41 0.99
C GLN A 30 4.07 -2.08 0.56
N THR A 31 3.44 -1.38 1.49
CA THR A 31 2.86 -0.06 1.26
C THR A 31 3.95 1.00 1.27
N GLY A 32 3.79 2.02 0.42
CA GLY A 32 4.54 3.26 0.50
C GLY A 32 3.81 4.28 1.37
N THR A 33 4.56 5.23 1.92
CA THR A 33 4.00 6.39 2.63
C THR A 33 4.52 7.67 1.97
N ALA A 34 3.64 8.65 1.77
CA ALA A 34 3.97 9.98 1.30
C ALA A 34 3.26 11.02 2.16
N ILE A 35 3.91 12.18 2.38
CA ILE A 35 3.31 13.30 3.12
C ILE A 35 3.10 14.46 2.13
N PHE A 36 1.87 14.96 2.03
CA PHE A 36 1.53 16.11 1.20
C PHE A 36 1.01 17.26 2.05
N ALA A 37 1.38 18.50 1.71
CA ALA A 37 0.89 19.72 2.35
C ALA A 37 0.59 20.75 1.26
N GLY A 38 -0.68 21.14 1.13
CA GLY A 38 -1.14 21.96 -0.02
C GLY A 38 -2.37 22.81 0.22
N GLY A 39 -2.78 23.02 1.48
CA GLY A 39 -4.00 23.75 1.83
C GLY A 39 -4.72 23.08 3.00
N CYS A 40 -6.05 23.15 3.01
CA CYS A 40 -6.88 22.49 4.01
C CYS A 40 -6.70 20.97 3.95
N PHE A 41 -6.28 20.35 5.06
CA PHE A 41 -6.04 18.91 5.13
C PHE A 41 -7.28 18.05 4.80
N TRP A 42 -8.51 18.47 5.11
CA TRP A 42 -9.73 17.72 4.81
C TRP A 42 -10.02 17.70 3.31
N CYS A 43 -9.72 18.81 2.62
CA CYS A 43 -9.86 18.86 1.17
C CYS A 43 -8.83 17.95 0.50
N LEU A 44 -7.61 17.91 1.05
CA LEU A 44 -6.53 17.09 0.52
C LEU A 44 -6.76 15.60 0.80
N GLU A 45 -7.23 15.26 2.00
CA GLU A 45 -7.64 13.90 2.40
C GLU A 45 -8.71 13.38 1.45
N ALA A 46 -9.79 14.13 1.25
CA ALA A 46 -10.87 13.79 0.32
C ALA A 46 -10.38 13.64 -1.13
N ALA A 47 -9.36 14.42 -1.55
CA ALA A 47 -8.79 14.30 -2.89
C ALA A 47 -7.98 13.00 -3.07
N PHE A 48 -7.33 12.49 -2.01
CA PHE A 48 -6.54 11.26 -2.07
C PHE A 48 -7.34 9.99 -1.77
N ASP A 49 -8.41 10.07 -0.97
CA ASP A 49 -9.27 8.93 -0.63
C ASP A 49 -9.86 8.23 -1.86
N GLU A 50 -10.14 9.00 -2.91
CA GLU A 50 -10.73 8.50 -4.15
C GLU A 50 -9.69 7.94 -5.14
N VAL A 51 -8.38 8.02 -4.82
CA VAL A 51 -7.30 7.58 -5.72
C VAL A 51 -7.13 6.05 -5.65
N PRO A 52 -7.34 5.31 -6.74
CA PRO A 52 -7.16 3.86 -6.74
C PRO A 52 -5.74 3.47 -6.37
N GLY A 53 -5.59 2.70 -5.29
CA GLY A 53 -4.28 2.29 -4.76
C GLY A 53 -3.85 3.04 -3.51
N VAL A 54 -4.50 4.15 -3.16
CA VAL A 54 -4.41 4.68 -1.79
C VAL A 54 -5.14 3.71 -0.85
N VAL A 55 -4.53 3.47 0.30
CA VAL A 55 -4.96 2.52 1.32
C VAL A 55 -5.54 3.26 2.52
N GLU A 56 -4.89 4.34 2.93
CA GLU A 56 -5.29 5.16 4.06
C GLU A 56 -4.76 6.57 3.87
N THR A 57 -5.54 7.54 4.33
CA THR A 57 -5.14 8.93 4.46
C THR A 57 -5.30 9.35 5.92
N THR A 58 -4.43 10.23 6.41
CA THR A 58 -4.53 10.75 7.77
C THR A 58 -4.15 12.22 7.81
N SER A 59 -5.13 13.06 8.14
CA SER A 59 -4.93 14.48 8.43
C SER A 59 -4.03 14.72 9.65
N GLY A 60 -3.12 15.67 9.54
CA GLY A 60 -2.20 16.06 10.60
C GLY A 60 -1.43 17.34 10.31
N TYR A 61 -0.31 17.52 11.01
CA TYR A 61 0.54 18.71 10.92
C TYR A 61 2.01 18.30 10.75
N ALA A 62 2.71 18.90 9.77
CA ALA A 62 4.12 18.60 9.50
C ALA A 62 4.98 19.86 9.30
N GLY A 63 6.30 19.70 9.41
CA GLY A 63 7.28 20.75 9.08
C GLY A 63 7.62 21.76 10.19
N GLY A 64 6.95 21.71 11.34
CA GLY A 64 7.26 22.55 12.50
C GLY A 64 8.30 21.95 13.45
N THR A 65 8.59 22.66 14.55
CA THR A 65 9.64 22.29 15.52
C THR A 65 9.15 22.07 16.95
N LYS A 66 7.98 22.61 17.32
CA LYS A 66 7.39 22.43 18.66
C LYS A 66 6.77 21.03 18.78
N PRO A 67 6.93 20.28 19.88
CA PRO A 67 6.34 18.95 20.00
C PRO A 67 4.80 19.01 20.07
N ASN A 68 4.15 17.94 19.62
CA ASN A 68 2.71 17.68 19.78
C ASN A 68 1.79 18.83 19.29
N PRO A 69 1.87 19.24 18.00
CA PRO A 69 0.93 20.20 17.44
C PRO A 69 -0.50 19.70 17.51
N ASN A 70 -1.46 20.61 17.60
CA ASN A 70 -2.88 20.30 17.57
C ASN A 70 -3.66 21.42 16.85
N TYR A 71 -4.95 21.20 16.62
CA TYR A 71 -5.81 22.13 15.88
C TYR A 71 -5.81 23.57 16.44
N GLY A 72 -5.68 23.76 17.75
CA GLY A 72 -5.63 25.08 18.38
C GLY A 72 -4.22 25.68 18.50
N ASP A 73 -3.17 24.86 18.42
CA ASP A 73 -1.78 25.28 18.56
C ASP A 73 -0.85 24.43 17.67
N HIS A 74 -0.58 24.96 16.47
CA HIS A 74 0.28 24.36 15.46
C HIS A 74 1.11 25.43 14.74
N GLU A 75 1.47 26.51 15.45
CA GLU A 75 2.28 27.59 14.87
C GLU A 75 3.60 27.06 14.30
N GLY A 76 3.89 27.40 13.04
CA GLY A 76 5.07 26.94 12.31
C GLY A 76 4.92 25.56 11.67
N TYR A 77 3.78 24.88 11.84
CA TYR A 77 3.42 23.69 11.09
C TYR A 77 2.57 24.05 9.87
N GLN A 78 2.55 23.14 8.90
CA GLN A 78 1.57 23.13 7.81
C GLN A 78 0.57 22.01 8.03
N GLU A 79 -0.69 22.26 7.68
CA GLU A 79 -1.66 21.18 7.49
C GLU A 79 -1.15 20.22 6.41
N ALA A 80 -1.12 18.94 6.76
CA ALA A 80 -0.56 17.89 5.93
C ALA A 80 -1.41 16.63 6.02
N VAL A 81 -1.31 15.79 5.00
CA VAL A 81 -1.95 14.47 4.95
C VAL A 81 -0.88 13.42 4.74
N GLU A 82 -0.86 12.41 5.61
CA GLU A 82 -0.14 11.17 5.38
C GLU A 82 -0.97 10.29 4.44
N VAL A 83 -0.37 9.84 3.35
CA VAL A 83 -0.98 8.99 2.33
C VAL A 83 -0.23 7.66 2.31
N VAL A 84 -0.88 6.60 2.78
CA VAL A 84 -0.42 5.22 2.67
C VAL A 84 -0.98 4.63 1.39
N TYR A 85 -0.13 4.06 0.54
CA TYR A 85 -0.54 3.57 -0.77
C TYR A 85 0.13 2.24 -1.15
N ASP A 86 -0.52 1.49 -2.03
CA ASP A 86 0.01 0.27 -2.64
C ASP A 86 0.81 0.63 -3.91
N PRO A 87 2.15 0.51 -3.89
CA PRO A 87 3.00 0.87 -5.03
C PRO A 87 2.80 -0.05 -6.24
N ALA A 88 2.12 -1.19 -6.09
CA ALA A 88 1.71 -2.03 -7.23
C ALA A 88 0.49 -1.48 -7.98
N LYS A 89 -0.25 -0.53 -7.38
CA LYS A 89 -1.46 0.08 -7.96
C LYS A 89 -1.28 1.55 -8.33
N VAL A 90 -0.56 2.31 -7.51
CA VAL A 90 -0.28 3.73 -7.74
C VAL A 90 1.16 4.05 -7.37
N SER A 91 1.85 4.77 -8.24
CA SER A 91 3.22 5.23 -7.98
C SER A 91 3.23 6.59 -7.28
N TYR A 92 4.33 6.90 -6.58
CA TYR A 92 4.54 8.24 -6.03
C TYR A 92 4.43 9.35 -7.09
N ALA A 93 4.90 9.11 -8.31
CA ALA A 93 4.80 10.07 -9.41
C ALA A 93 3.33 10.37 -9.78
N GLN A 94 2.45 9.35 -9.77
CA GLN A 94 1.02 9.55 -10.01
C GLN A 94 0.34 10.29 -8.85
N LEU A 95 0.76 10.05 -7.60
CA LEU A 95 0.28 10.84 -6.46
C LEU A 95 0.70 12.31 -6.58
N LEU A 96 1.91 12.58 -7.08
CA LEU A 96 2.37 13.93 -7.38
C LEU A 96 1.55 14.57 -8.51
N GLU A 97 1.26 13.85 -9.59
CA GLU A 97 0.38 14.35 -10.65
C GLU A 97 -0.98 14.75 -10.08
N GLN A 98 -1.60 13.89 -9.27
CA GLN A 98 -2.86 14.19 -8.59
C GLN A 98 -2.78 15.45 -7.70
N PHE A 99 -1.64 15.72 -7.08
CA PHE A 99 -1.43 16.87 -6.20
C PHE A 99 -1.34 18.22 -6.94
N TRP A 100 -0.84 18.24 -8.18
CA TRP A 100 -0.59 19.48 -8.94
C TRP A 100 -1.66 19.84 -9.99
N HIS A 101 -2.70 19.03 -10.13
CA HIS A 101 -3.83 19.25 -11.05
C HIS A 101 -4.98 20.02 -10.41
#